data_AF-A0AAI9Y212-F1
#
_entry.id   AF-A0AAI9Y212-F1
#
_cell.length_a   1.000
_cell.length_b   1.000
_cell.length_c   1.000
_cell.angle_alpha   90.00
_cell.angle_beta   90.00
_cell.angle_gamma   90.00
#
_symmetry.space_group_name_H-M   'P 1'
#
loop_
_entity.id
_entity.type
_entity.pdbx_description
1 polymer ?
#
loop_
_entity_poly.entity_id
_entity_poly.type
_entity_poly.pdbx_seq_one_letter_code
_entity_poly.pdbx_strand_id
1 'polypeptide(L)'
;MLSQCFSSMFLGKLADSPRGGRKLVLMGGIAGSFIGCVAFGFITDFKQALALRILEGLVNGNVATVRTMVSEVVMEKRFQPHAFLLLPISLNVAAMASPLMAGQLADLAGKYPDKFGNNAFLKAWPYAPPAILSGSIMLLAFFAVLLFLEEVSSLLSTRNC
;
A
#
# COMPACT_ATOMS: atom_id res chain seq x y z
N MET A 1 -13.84 8.65 -0.72
CA MET A 1 -14.13 8.75 -2.17
C MET A 1 -13.66 10.07 -2.76
N LEU A 2 -13.99 11.24 -2.19
CA LEU A 2 -13.51 12.54 -2.74
C LEU A 2 -11.97 12.70 -2.74
N SER A 3 -11.28 12.22 -1.70
CA SER A 3 -9.80 12.28 -1.61
C SER A 3 -9.08 11.46 -2.69
N GLN A 4 -9.71 10.38 -3.20
CA GLN A 4 -9.12 9.54 -4.23
C GLN A 4 -9.11 10.23 -5.61
N CYS A 5 -10.13 11.06 -5.90
CA CYS A 5 -10.15 11.84 -7.13
C CYS A 5 -8.97 12.82 -7.18
N PHE A 6 -8.74 13.57 -6.09
CA PHE A 6 -7.61 14.49 -5.98
C PHE A 6 -6.27 13.77 -6.05
N SER A 7 -6.15 12.63 -5.36
CA SER A 7 -4.98 11.75 -5.45
C SER A 7 -4.64 11.38 -6.89
N SER A 8 -5.64 10.88 -7.63
CA SER A 8 -5.44 10.41 -9.00
C SER A 8 -4.97 11.51 -9.95
N MET A 9 -5.48 12.74 -9.78
CA MET A 9 -5.04 13.90 -10.55
C MET A 9 -3.62 14.33 -10.18
N PHE A 10 -3.27 14.27 -8.89
CA PHE A 10 -1.93 14.63 -8.43
C PHE A 10 -0.88 13.59 -8.88
N LEU A 11 -1.19 12.30 -8.74
CA LEU A 11 -0.36 11.18 -9.18
C LEU A 11 -0.19 11.17 -10.72
N GLY A 12 -1.24 11.52 -11.47
CA GLY A 12 -1.17 11.68 -12.93
C GLY A 12 -0.21 12.79 -13.35
N LYS A 13 -0.30 13.96 -12.72
CA LYS A 13 0.64 15.06 -12.98
C LYS A 13 2.06 14.78 -12.50
N LEU A 14 2.23 14.02 -11.41
CA LEU A 14 3.54 13.60 -10.92
C LEU A 14 4.18 12.55 -11.84
N ALA A 15 3.37 11.67 -12.45
CA ALA A 15 3.81 10.65 -13.39
C ALA A 15 4.21 11.22 -14.78
N ASP A 16 3.62 12.34 -15.18
CA ASP A 16 3.95 13.05 -16.42
C ASP A 16 5.16 14.00 -16.28
N SER A 17 5.74 14.13 -15.08
CA SER A 17 6.91 15.00 -14.89
C SER A 17 8.15 14.40 -15.56
N PRO A 18 8.89 15.14 -16.41
CA PRO A 18 10.04 14.63 -17.17
C PRO A 18 11.25 14.22 -16.32
N ARG A 19 11.20 14.43 -15.00
CA ARG A 19 12.22 13.97 -14.02
C ARG A 19 11.65 12.97 -13.00
N GLY A 20 10.35 12.70 -13.01
CA GLY A 20 9.65 11.88 -12.03
C GLY A 20 9.14 10.59 -12.66
N GLY A 21 9.99 9.57 -12.74
CA GLY A 21 9.59 8.26 -13.25
C GLY A 21 8.40 7.67 -12.48
N ARG A 22 7.55 6.91 -13.17
CA ARG A 22 6.38 6.22 -12.59
C ARG A 22 6.74 5.31 -11.40
N LYS A 23 7.99 4.86 -11.32
CA LYS A 23 8.57 4.16 -10.17
C LYS A 23 8.52 5.00 -8.89
N LEU A 24 8.84 6.29 -8.97
CA LEU A 24 8.90 7.20 -7.83
C LEU A 24 7.50 7.52 -7.28
N VAL A 25 6.51 7.61 -8.19
CA VAL A 25 5.09 7.72 -7.84
C VAL A 25 4.62 6.50 -7.06
N LEU A 26 4.96 5.30 -7.53
CA LEU A 26 4.59 4.04 -6.90
C LEU A 26 5.30 3.85 -5.55
N MET A 27 6.58 4.22 -5.46
CA MET A 27 7.35 4.19 -4.20
C MET A 27 6.82 5.20 -3.18
N GLY A 28 6.54 6.43 -3.59
CA GLY A 28 5.96 7.47 -2.73
C GLY A 28 4.59 7.04 -2.19
N GLY A 29 3.81 6.37 -3.04
CA GLY A 29 2.56 5.74 -2.65
C GLY A 29 2.71 4.68 -1.55
N ILE A 30 3.62 3.72 -1.73
CA ILE A 30 3.85 2.66 -0.74
C ILE A 30 4.41 3.25 0.57
N ALA A 31 5.34 4.21 0.48
CA ALA A 31 5.90 4.89 1.65
C ALA A 31 4.83 5.68 2.42
N GLY A 32 3.95 6.39 1.72
CA GLY A 32 2.83 7.09 2.34
C GLY A 32 1.85 6.14 3.04
N SER A 33 1.57 4.98 2.44
CA SER A 33 0.71 3.97 3.05
C SER A 33 1.36 3.31 4.26
N PHE A 34 2.67 3.08 4.23
CA PHE A 34 3.42 2.59 5.38
C PHE A 34 3.34 3.57 6.56
N ILE A 35 3.60 4.86 6.31
CA ILE A 35 3.51 5.90 7.33
C ILE A 35 2.08 6.00 7.88
N GLY A 36 1.07 5.98 7.01
CA GLY A 36 -0.34 6.01 7.41
C GLY A 36 -0.73 4.82 8.29
N CYS A 37 -0.30 3.61 7.92
CA CYS A 37 -0.61 2.38 8.65
C CYS A 37 0.07 2.35 10.02
N VAL A 38 1.34 2.73 10.10
CA VAL A 38 2.07 2.83 11.38
C VAL A 38 1.46 3.91 12.26
N ALA A 39 1.17 5.09 11.70
CA ALA A 39 0.53 6.17 12.44
C ALA A 39 -0.84 5.77 12.97
N PHE A 40 -1.60 4.94 12.23
CA PHE A 40 -2.90 4.43 12.66
C PHE A 40 -2.83 3.56 13.92
N GLY A 41 -1.73 2.83 14.11
CA GLY A 41 -1.51 2.00 15.30
C GLY A 41 -1.32 2.78 16.61
N PHE A 42 -0.95 4.06 16.51
CA PHE A 42 -0.63 4.93 17.65
C PHE A 42 -1.67 6.04 17.87
N ILE A 43 -2.87 5.92 17.27
CA ILE A 43 -3.91 6.92 17.43
C ILE A 43 -4.60 6.79 18.79
N THR A 44 -4.71 7.91 19.50
CA THR A 44 -5.59 8.07 20.68
C THR A 44 -6.89 8.78 20.35
N ASP A 45 -6.85 9.67 19.36
CA ASP A 45 -7.91 10.64 19.12
C ASP A 45 -8.66 10.41 17.80
N PHE A 46 -9.98 10.55 17.85
CA PHE A 46 -10.84 10.44 16.68
C PHE A 46 -10.47 11.42 15.55
N LYS A 47 -10.01 12.63 15.91
CA LYS A 47 -9.57 13.64 14.94
C LYS A 47 -8.34 13.20 14.14
N GLN A 48 -7.40 12.51 14.80
CA GLN A 48 -6.21 11.96 14.15
C GLN A 48 -6.61 10.81 13.21
N ALA A 49 -7.56 9.96 13.61
CA ALA A 49 -8.10 8.91 12.75
C ALA A 49 -8.77 9.48 11.48
N LEU A 50 -9.52 10.58 11.61
CA LEU A 50 -10.14 11.22 10.47
C LEU A 50 -9.09 11.83 9.52
N ALA A 51 -8.09 12.52 10.05
CA ALA A 51 -7.00 13.10 9.26
C ALA A 51 -6.21 12.01 8.51
N LEU A 52 -5.89 10.90 9.20
CA LEU A 52 -5.19 9.77 8.59
C LEU A 52 -6.03 9.09 7.51
N ARG A 53 -7.35 8.99 7.66
CA ARG A 53 -8.22 8.46 6.60
C ARG A 53 -8.29 9.34 5.36
N ILE A 54 -8.19 10.66 5.52
CA ILE A 54 -8.11 11.58 4.40
C ILE A 54 -6.76 11.42 3.68
N LEU A 55 -5.66 11.34 4.45
CA LEU A 55 -4.31 11.11 3.92
C LEU A 55 -4.17 9.74 3.23
N GLU A 56 -4.67 8.67 3.83
CA GLU A 56 -4.70 7.34 3.20
C GLU A 56 -5.48 7.37 1.89
N GLY A 57 -6.61 8.07 1.84
CA GLY A 57 -7.37 8.25 0.60
C GLY A 57 -6.60 9.03 -0.48
N LEU A 58 -5.70 9.92 -0.08
CA LEU A 58 -4.79 10.64 -0.97
C LEU A 58 -3.62 9.78 -1.47
N VAL A 59 -3.31 8.67 -0.80
CA VAL A 59 -2.18 7.80 -1.15
C VAL A 59 -2.67 6.54 -1.89
N ASN A 60 -3.94 6.16 -1.75
CA ASN A 60 -4.48 4.92 -2.31
C ASN A 60 -4.75 4.95 -3.83
N GLY A 61 -4.28 5.97 -4.55
CA GLY A 61 -4.35 6.03 -6.03
C GLY A 61 -3.44 5.03 -6.75
N ASN A 62 -2.59 4.30 -6.02
CA ASN A 62 -1.59 3.38 -6.58
C ASN A 62 -2.21 2.23 -7.39
N VAL A 63 -3.44 1.80 -7.09
CA VAL A 63 -4.10 0.71 -7.84
C VAL A 63 -4.29 1.09 -9.33
N ALA A 64 -4.60 2.35 -9.61
CA ALA A 64 -4.71 2.85 -10.97
C ALA A 64 -3.33 2.87 -11.66
N THR A 65 -2.29 3.32 -10.95
CA THR A 65 -0.90 3.34 -11.44
C THR A 65 -0.36 1.93 -11.72
N VAL A 66 -0.61 0.97 -10.84
CA VAL A 66 -0.21 -0.43 -11.06
C VAL A 66 -0.90 -0.98 -12.32
N ARG A 67 -2.20 -0.68 -12.49
CA ARG A 67 -2.97 -1.11 -13.65
C ARG A 67 -2.41 -0.54 -14.96
N THR A 68 -2.01 0.73 -14.98
CA THR A 68 -1.38 1.33 -16.16
C THR A 68 0.02 0.75 -16.41
N MET A 69 0.82 0.54 -15.36
CA MET A 69 2.14 -0.10 -15.49
C MET A 69 2.03 -1.51 -16.08
N VAL A 70 1.07 -2.32 -15.63
CA VAL A 70 0.83 -3.66 -16.19
C VAL A 70 0.44 -3.57 -17.67
N SER A 71 -0.37 -2.58 -18.06
CA SER A 71 -0.77 -2.40 -19.46
C SER A 71 0.39 -2.01 -20.39
N GLU A 72 1.41 -1.34 -19.85
CA GLU A 72 2.62 -0.96 -20.61
C GLU A 72 3.64 -2.09 -20.68
N VAL A 73 3.80 -2.86 -19.61
CA VAL A 73 4.70 -4.02 -19.59
C VAL A 73 4.17 -5.13 -20.49
N VAL A 74 2.85 -5.35 -20.51
CA VAL A 74 2.22 -6.39 -21.33
C VAL A 74 1.80 -5.80 -22.68
N MET A 75 2.76 -5.73 -23.61
CA MET A 75 2.51 -5.24 -24.98
C MET A 75 1.70 -6.22 -25.84
N GLU A 76 1.72 -7.51 -25.52
CA GLU A 76 0.99 -8.55 -26.24
C GLU A 76 -0.50 -8.58 -25.86
N LYS A 77 -1.38 -8.18 -26.79
CA LYS A 77 -2.84 -8.19 -26.60
C LYS A 77 -3.42 -9.55 -26.18
N ARG A 78 -2.74 -10.65 -26.51
CA ARG A 78 -3.15 -12.01 -26.13
C ARG A 78 -3.00 -12.26 -24.61
N PHE A 79 -1.99 -11.66 -23.97
CA PHE A 79 -1.69 -11.87 -22.55
C PHE A 79 -2.22 -10.75 -21.64
N GLN A 80 -2.58 -9.58 -22.20
CA GLN A 80 -3.23 -8.50 -21.45
C GLN A 80 -4.42 -8.99 -20.59
N PRO A 81 -5.41 -9.74 -21.10
CA PRO A 81 -6.54 -10.17 -20.25
C PRO A 81 -6.10 -11.01 -19.05
N HIS A 82 -5.13 -11.92 -19.22
CA HIS A 82 -4.60 -12.71 -18.11
C HIS A 82 -3.91 -11.84 -17.05
N ALA A 83 -3.09 -10.87 -17.46
CA ALA A 83 -2.44 -9.96 -16.54
C ALA A 83 -3.43 -9.05 -15.80
N PHE A 84 -4.46 -8.55 -16.51
CA PHE A 84 -5.54 -7.76 -15.91
C PHE A 84 -6.43 -8.57 -14.97
N LEU A 85 -6.53 -9.89 -15.13
CA LEU A 85 -7.26 -10.78 -14.22
C LEU A 85 -6.46 -11.12 -12.97
N LEU A 86 -5.13 -11.21 -13.03
CA LEU A 86 -4.29 -11.46 -11.85
C LEU A 86 -4.38 -10.33 -10.80
N LEU A 87 -4.52 -9.08 -11.27
CA LEU A 87 -4.70 -7.90 -10.40
C LEU A 87 -5.89 -8.07 -9.42
N PRO A 88 -7.15 -8.24 -9.85
CA PRO A 88 -8.28 -8.42 -8.95
C PRO A 88 -8.21 -9.75 -8.18
N ILE A 89 -7.65 -10.82 -8.73
CA ILE A 89 -7.49 -12.09 -7.99
C ILE A 89 -6.62 -11.87 -6.75
N SER A 90 -5.47 -11.22 -6.90
CA SER A 90 -4.58 -10.91 -5.77
C SER A 90 -5.26 -10.03 -4.72
N LEU A 91 -6.05 -9.03 -5.15
CA LEU A 91 -6.81 -8.16 -4.26
C LEU A 91 -7.89 -8.92 -3.47
N ASN A 92 -8.58 -9.87 -4.10
CA ASN A 92 -9.58 -10.69 -3.42
C ASN A 92 -8.94 -11.62 -2.38
N VAL A 93 -7.81 -12.26 -2.70
CA VAL A 93 -7.08 -13.11 -1.75
C VAL A 93 -6.58 -12.28 -0.57
N ALA A 94 -6.01 -11.11 -0.82
CA ALA A 94 -5.58 -10.19 0.24
C ALA A 94 -6.76 -9.74 1.12
N ALA A 95 -7.91 -9.43 0.52
CA ALA A 95 -9.13 -9.03 1.25
C ALA A 95 -9.67 -10.15 2.15
N MET A 96 -9.50 -11.42 1.78
CA MET A 96 -9.87 -12.56 2.63
C MET A 96 -8.86 -12.80 3.77
N ALA A 97 -7.56 -12.67 3.48
CA ALA A 97 -6.51 -12.91 4.48
C ALA A 97 -6.41 -11.80 5.53
N SER A 98 -6.68 -10.55 5.15
CA SER A 98 -6.45 -9.38 6.02
C SER A 98 -7.29 -9.41 7.32
N PRO A 99 -8.61 -9.70 7.32
CA PRO A 99 -9.41 -9.76 8.54
C PRO A 99 -9.02 -10.93 9.47
N LEU A 100 -8.62 -12.07 8.89
CA LEU A 100 -8.15 -13.23 9.65
C LEU A 100 -6.90 -12.87 10.45
N MET A 101 -5.92 -12.25 9.80
CA MET A 101 -4.68 -11.81 10.45
C MET A 101 -4.94 -10.69 11.45
N ALA A 102 -5.72 -9.67 11.09
CA ALA A 102 -6.03 -8.54 11.96
C ALA A 102 -6.81 -8.96 13.21
N GLY A 103 -7.77 -9.87 13.08
CA GLY A 103 -8.58 -10.37 14.21
C GLY A 103 -7.76 -11.19 15.20
N GLN A 104 -6.86 -12.05 14.71
CA GLN A 104 -5.96 -12.81 15.58
C GLN A 104 -4.96 -11.92 16.31
N LEU A 105 -4.46 -10.86 15.66
CA LEU A 105 -3.55 -9.90 16.29
C LEU A 105 -4.24 -8.93 17.26
N ALA A 106 -5.50 -8.60 17.05
CA ALA A 106 -6.27 -7.78 17.98
C ALA A 106 -6.56 -8.50 19.30
N ASP A 107 -6.71 -9.83 19.28
CA ASP A 107 -7.00 -10.65 20.47
C ASP A 107 -5.75 -11.25 21.13
N LEU A 108 -4.54 -10.85 20.71
CA LEU A 108 -3.28 -11.42 21.24
C LEU A 108 -3.10 -11.16 22.75
N ALA A 109 -3.63 -10.04 23.26
CA ALA A 109 -3.61 -9.69 24.67
C ALA A 109 -4.57 -10.56 25.53
N GLY A 110 -5.67 -11.05 24.96
CA GLY A 110 -6.62 -11.94 25.63
C GLY A 110 -6.24 -13.42 25.53
N LYS A 111 -5.60 -13.81 24.41
CA LYS A 111 -5.31 -15.22 24.09
C LYS A 111 -4.00 -15.76 24.67
N TYR A 112 -3.04 -14.90 25.01
CA TYR A 112 -1.77 -15.27 25.68
C TYR A 112 -1.53 -14.47 26.97
N PRO A 113 -2.36 -14.67 28.02
CA PRO A 113 -2.22 -13.95 29.29
C PRO A 113 -0.87 -14.19 29.98
N ASP A 114 -0.29 -15.39 29.84
CA ASP A 114 0.98 -15.77 30.50
C ASP A 114 2.24 -15.09 29.94
N LYS A 115 2.23 -14.65 28.67
CA LYS A 115 3.39 -13.98 28.04
C LYS A 115 3.19 -12.50 27.78
N PHE A 116 1.94 -12.04 27.65
CA PHE A 116 1.62 -10.68 27.24
C PHE A 116 0.70 -9.91 28.20
N GLY A 117 0.19 -10.55 29.26
CA GLY A 117 -0.75 -9.94 30.21
C GLY A 117 -0.19 -8.77 31.04
N ASN A 118 1.13 -8.67 31.20
CA ASN A 118 1.78 -7.62 32.02
C ASN A 118 2.53 -6.56 31.20
N ASN A 119 2.42 -6.57 29.86
CA ASN A 119 3.08 -5.59 29.02
C ASN A 119 2.25 -4.29 28.95
N ALA A 120 2.71 -3.25 29.65
CA ALA A 120 2.06 -1.93 29.69
C ALA A 120 1.80 -1.36 28.28
N PHE A 121 2.62 -1.71 27.30
CA PHE A 121 2.50 -1.27 25.91
C PHE A 121 1.26 -1.82 25.19
N LEU A 122 0.94 -3.10 25.40
CA LEU A 122 -0.24 -3.76 24.81
C LEU A 122 -1.54 -3.35 25.50
N LYS A 123 -1.46 -3.01 26.80
CA LYS A 123 -2.59 -2.51 27.58
C LYS A 123 -2.94 -1.06 27.25
N ALA A 124 -1.92 -0.23 26.92
CA ALA A 124 -2.10 1.15 26.49
C ALA A 124 -2.52 1.25 25.01
N TRP A 125 -2.04 0.35 24.14
CA TRP A 125 -2.27 0.40 22.69
C TRP A 125 -2.66 -0.97 22.11
N PRO A 126 -3.92 -1.40 22.30
CA PRO A 126 -4.37 -2.71 21.81
C PRO A 126 -4.31 -2.85 20.27
N TYR A 127 -4.28 -1.74 19.54
CA TYR A 127 -4.22 -1.69 18.07
C TYR A 127 -2.81 -1.51 17.48
N ALA A 128 -1.78 -1.31 18.31
CA ALA A 128 -0.41 -1.20 17.82
C ALA A 128 0.14 -2.50 17.19
N PRO A 129 -0.14 -3.72 17.71
CA PRO A 129 0.37 -4.97 17.14
C PRO A 129 -0.06 -5.24 15.69
N PRO A 130 -1.36 -5.17 15.32
CA PRO A 130 -1.76 -5.37 13.93
C PRO A 130 -1.21 -4.28 13.00
N ALA A 131 -1.04 -3.04 13.48
CA ALA A 131 -0.45 -1.96 12.70
C ALA A 131 1.05 -2.18 12.42
N ILE A 132 1.82 -2.64 13.41
CA ILE A 132 3.25 -2.97 13.24
C ILE A 132 3.42 -4.14 12.26
N LEU A 133 2.61 -5.19 12.38
CA LEU A 133 2.66 -6.32 11.45
C LEU A 133 2.33 -5.87 10.03
N SER A 134 1.25 -5.10 9.86
CA SER A 134 0.87 -4.55 8.55
C SER A 134 1.97 -3.65 7.97
N GLY A 135 2.56 -2.78 8.80
CA GLY A 135 3.71 -1.97 8.43
C GLY A 135 4.90 -2.81 7.96
N SER A 136 5.22 -3.91 8.65
CA SER A 136 6.32 -4.80 8.24
C SER A 136 6.10 -5.45 6.87
N ILE A 137 4.85 -5.85 6.58
CA ILE A 137 4.48 -6.42 5.28
C ILE A 137 4.58 -5.36 4.18
N MET A 138 4.13 -4.13 4.45
CA MET A 138 4.30 -3.01 3.51
C MET A 138 5.76 -2.64 3.27
N LEU A 139 6.59 -2.70 4.31
CA LEU A 139 8.02 -2.43 4.20
C LEU A 139 8.73 -3.49 3.34
N LEU A 140 8.38 -4.77 3.51
CA LEU A 140 8.84 -5.83 2.61
C LEU A 140 8.39 -5.59 1.16
N ALA A 141 7.14 -5.19 0.95
CA ALA A 141 6.63 -4.84 -0.38
C ALA A 141 7.37 -3.63 -0.99
N PHE A 142 7.70 -2.63 -0.18
CA PHE A 142 8.51 -1.48 -0.59
C PHE A 142 9.91 -1.91 -1.06
N PHE A 143 10.58 -2.77 -0.31
CA PHE A 143 11.89 -3.33 -0.71
C PHE A 143 11.79 -4.21 -1.95
N ALA A 144 10.74 -5.04 -2.07
CA ALA A 144 10.51 -5.86 -3.25
C ALA A 144 10.33 -4.99 -4.50
N VAL A 145 9.52 -3.92 -4.42
CA VAL A 145 9.35 -2.97 -5.53
C VAL A 145 10.65 -2.22 -5.83
N LEU A 146 11.38 -1.82 -4.80
CA LEU A 146 12.66 -1.13 -4.97
C LEU A 146 13.67 -1.95 -5.78
N LEU A 147 13.82 -3.24 -5.43
CA LEU A 147 14.82 -4.16 -5.98
C LEU A 147 14.36 -4.83 -7.28
N PHE A 148 13.07 -5.15 -7.40
CA PHE A 148 12.54 -5.97 -8.51
C PHE A 148 11.89 -5.13 -9.62
N LEU A 149 11.45 -3.90 -9.33
CA LEU A 149 10.84 -3.02 -10.33
C LEU A 149 11.94 -2.19 -11.03
N GLU A 150 12.44 -2.73 -12.14
CA GLU A 150 13.33 -2.01 -13.05
C GLU A 150 12.54 -0.96 -13.83
N GLU A 151 13.10 0.25 -14.00
CA GLU A 151 12.35 1.38 -14.54
C GLU A 151 11.91 1.12 -15.99
N VAL A 152 10.58 1.00 -16.19
CA VAL A 152 9.93 0.92 -17.52
C VAL A 152 10.28 2.14 -18.39
N SER A 153 10.77 3.23 -17.79
CA SER A 153 11.28 4.41 -18.52
C SER A 153 12.39 4.05 -19.53
N SER A 154 13.19 3.03 -19.25
CA SER A 154 14.25 2.57 -20.16
C SER A 154 13.67 2.09 -21.51
N LEU A 155 12.47 1.48 -21.52
CA LEU A 155 11.81 0.99 -22.73
C LEU A 155 11.18 2.10 -23.59
N LEU A 156 10.85 3.25 -23.00
CA LEU A 156 10.42 4.43 -23.76
C LEU A 156 11.61 5.23 -24.32
N SER A 157 12.75 5.24 -23.63
CA SER A 157 13.94 5.94 -24.11
C SER A 157 14.59 5.26 -25.31
N THR A 158 14.46 3.93 -25.47
CA THR A 158 14.98 3.20 -26.65
C THR A 158 14.10 3.35 -27.90
N ARG A 159 12.90 3.97 -27.79
CA ARG A 159 11.99 4.18 -28.92
C ARG A 159 12.04 5.58 -29.54
N ASN A 160 12.79 6.50 -28.93
CA ASN A 160 13.10 7.81 -29.52
C ASN A 160 14.48 7.83 -30.21
N CYS A 161 15.02 6.65 -30.56
CA CYS A 161 16.16 6.48 -31.47
C CYS A 161 15.78 5.53 -32.59
#